data_AF-A0A7L9C918-F1
#
_entry.id   AF-A0A7L9C918-F1
#
_cell.length_a   1.000
_cell.length_b   1.000
_cell.length_c   1.000
_cell.angle_alpha   90.00
_cell.angle_beta   90.00
_cell.angle_gamma   90.00
#
_symmetry.space_group_name_H-M   'P 1'
#
loop_
_entity.id
_entity.type
_entity.pdbx_description
1 polymer ?
#
loop_
_entity_poly.entity_id
_entity_poly.type
_entity_poly.pdbx_seq_one_letter_code
_entity_poly.pdbx_strand_id
1 'polypeptide(L)'
;MAAFKRTLFIIFVPVIIFFSTKQLVADDNWRLQDTPAEMSDAEEIGFGNQVDEYIRRQFSLEDDPDFNKAVNNIVQKVVAVSDRNTLPFTCTILQSFSINAFSAPGGHIYLTYGLLIFARTEDEVAGIIGHEVAHASLRHASKLYYEIMEINSRHEEELQSSMNALLLTTHLEEFEKDADVKGVLYAQKAGFNPDGLLNFLERHLDFMIHRGLFSMASSGFTGTVVARLNHLRKYLSNLEKNNN
;
A
#
# COMPACT_ATOMS: atom_id res chain seq x y z
N MET A 1 8.80 23.13 -35.70
CA MET A 1 8.53 23.42 -34.28
C MET A 1 7.10 23.01 -33.98
N ALA A 2 6.90 21.87 -33.33
CA ALA A 2 5.62 21.50 -32.74
C ALA A 2 5.93 21.15 -31.28
N ALA A 3 5.55 22.05 -30.38
CA ALA A 3 5.79 21.90 -28.96
C ALA A 3 4.93 20.74 -28.44
N PHE A 4 5.60 19.65 -28.08
CA PHE A 4 5.00 18.51 -27.38
C PHE A 4 4.49 19.02 -26.03
N LYS A 5 3.17 19.23 -25.91
CA LYS A 5 2.54 19.53 -24.62
C LYS A 5 2.77 18.32 -23.71
N ARG A 6 3.72 18.45 -22.78
CA ARG A 6 3.89 17.53 -21.66
C ARG A 6 2.66 17.67 -20.76
N THR A 7 1.60 16.94 -21.06
CA THR A 7 0.48 16.78 -20.14
C THR A 7 0.99 15.91 -19.00
N LEU A 8 1.41 16.57 -17.93
CA LEU A 8 1.76 15.97 -16.66
C LEU A 8 0.47 15.39 -16.06
N PHE A 9 0.11 14.16 -16.43
CA PHE A 9 -0.90 13.39 -15.71
C PHE A 9 -0.31 13.03 -14.35
N ILE A 10 -0.31 14.00 -13.41
CA ILE A 10 -0.17 13.66 -12.01
C ILE A 10 -1.51 13.05 -11.61
N ILE A 11 -1.58 11.72 -11.64
CA ILE A 11 -2.67 10.98 -11.01
C ILE A 11 -2.50 11.18 -9.50
N PHE A 12 -2.98 12.32 -9.00
CA PHE A 12 -3.15 12.64 -7.58
C PHE A 12 -4.44 11.99 -7.08
N VAL A 13 -4.63 10.71 -7.40
CA VAL A 13 -5.84 9.98 -7.01
C VAL A 13 -5.94 9.61 -5.52
N PRO A 14 -4.91 9.71 -4.63
CA PRO A 14 -5.18 9.45 -3.22
C PRO A 14 -5.81 10.63 -2.46
N VAL A 15 -5.62 11.89 -2.90
CA VAL A 15 -5.90 13.06 -2.04
C VAL A 15 -7.34 13.57 -2.15
N ILE A 16 -7.95 13.53 -3.35
CA ILE A 16 -9.27 14.11 -3.58
C ILE A 16 -10.39 13.24 -2.98
N ILE A 17 -10.22 11.92 -2.97
CA ILE A 17 -11.26 10.99 -2.49
C ILE A 17 -11.18 10.78 -0.96
N PHE A 18 -10.00 10.95 -0.34
CA PHE A 18 -9.82 10.91 1.13
C PHE A 18 -10.75 11.87 1.89
N PHE A 19 -11.12 13.00 1.28
CA PHE A 19 -12.01 13.98 1.90
C PHE A 19 -13.48 13.54 1.95
N SER A 20 -13.95 12.76 0.97
CA SER A 20 -15.34 12.31 0.94
C SER A 20 -15.59 11.12 1.87
N THR A 21 -14.57 10.29 2.15
CA THR A 21 -14.73 9.10 3.00
C THR A 21 -14.59 9.39 4.50
N LYS A 22 -13.84 10.43 4.90
CA LYS A 22 -13.79 10.85 6.32
C LYS A 22 -15.18 11.17 6.89
N GLN A 23 -16.07 11.69 6.06
CA GLN A 23 -17.41 12.08 6.49
C GLN A 23 -18.32 10.87 6.81
N LEU A 24 -17.99 9.67 6.31
CA LEU A 24 -18.82 8.46 6.45
C LEU A 24 -18.35 7.52 7.58
N VAL A 25 -17.10 7.61 8.06
CA VAL A 25 -16.50 6.59 8.95
C VAL A 25 -15.94 7.14 10.26
N ALA A 26 -15.78 8.46 10.41
CA ALA A 26 -15.12 9.05 11.59
C ALA A 26 -16.09 9.30 12.77
N ASP A 27 -16.39 8.25 13.55
CA ASP A 27 -16.65 8.41 14.99
C ASP A 27 -15.41 7.89 15.75
N ASP A 28 -14.94 8.64 16.75
CA ASP A 28 -13.70 8.37 17.50
C ASP A 28 -13.76 7.07 18.34
N ASN A 29 -14.94 6.42 18.39
CA ASN A 29 -15.18 5.12 19.03
C ASN A 29 -15.09 3.93 18.07
N TRP A 30 -14.59 4.13 16.85
CA TRP A 30 -14.44 3.05 15.88
C TRP A 30 -13.54 1.93 16.42
N ARG A 31 -14.09 0.73 16.48
CA ARG A 31 -13.39 -0.53 16.73
C ARG A 31 -14.05 -1.56 15.83
N LEU A 32 -13.28 -2.23 14.99
CA LEU A 32 -13.76 -3.40 14.28
C LEU A 32 -14.18 -4.44 15.33
N GLN A 33 -15.48 -4.73 15.38
CA GLN A 33 -15.97 -5.92 16.07
C GLN A 33 -15.51 -7.13 15.25
N ASP A 34 -15.13 -8.22 15.92
CA ASP A 34 -14.74 -9.48 15.28
C ASP A 34 -15.92 -10.02 14.45
N THR A 35 -16.10 -9.52 13.22
CA THR A 35 -17.19 -9.94 12.34
C THR A 35 -16.82 -11.24 11.63
N PRO A 36 -17.73 -12.24 11.57
CA PRO A 36 -17.35 -13.64 11.37
C PRO A 36 -17.35 -14.09 9.89
N ALA A 37 -17.33 -13.18 8.92
CA ALA A 37 -17.33 -13.54 7.51
C ALA A 37 -15.98 -13.20 6.89
N GLU A 38 -14.95 -13.93 7.30
CA GLU A 38 -13.69 -13.92 6.55
C GLU A 38 -13.94 -14.55 5.18
N MET A 39 -13.78 -13.78 4.11
CA MET A 39 -13.69 -14.27 2.73
C MET A 39 -12.77 -15.49 2.74
N SER A 40 -13.12 -16.60 2.10
CA SER A 40 -12.17 -17.71 1.98
C SER A 40 -10.97 -17.29 1.13
N ASP A 41 -9.81 -17.93 1.29
CA ASP A 41 -8.64 -17.64 0.44
C ASP A 41 -8.97 -17.80 -1.05
N ALA A 42 -9.80 -18.78 -1.41
CA ALA A 42 -10.25 -19.00 -2.78
C ALA A 42 -11.10 -17.84 -3.32
N GLU A 43 -12.02 -17.31 -2.52
CA GLU A 43 -12.82 -16.13 -2.89
C GLU A 43 -11.93 -14.89 -3.00
N GLU A 44 -10.97 -14.71 -2.09
CA GLU A 44 -10.04 -13.58 -2.09
C GLU A 44 -9.12 -13.58 -3.31
N ILE A 45 -8.62 -14.75 -3.71
CA ILE A 45 -7.87 -14.93 -4.95
C ILE A 45 -8.75 -14.64 -6.16
N GLY A 46 -9.98 -15.17 -6.19
CA GLY A 46 -10.92 -14.95 -7.30
C GLY A 46 -11.29 -13.48 -7.49
N PHE A 47 -11.46 -12.74 -6.40
CA PHE A 47 -11.69 -11.31 -6.42
C PHE A 47 -10.42 -10.54 -6.81
N GLY A 48 -9.28 -10.90 -6.24
CA GLY A 48 -7.97 -10.34 -6.59
C GLY A 48 -7.65 -10.40 -8.07
N ASN A 49 -7.95 -11.52 -8.73
CA ASN A 49 -7.75 -11.68 -10.18
C ASN A 49 -8.61 -10.72 -11.01
N GLN A 50 -9.85 -10.45 -10.59
CA GLN A 50 -10.71 -9.47 -11.26
C GLN A 50 -10.16 -8.04 -11.11
N VAL A 51 -9.62 -7.73 -9.92
CA VAL A 51 -8.94 -6.45 -9.66
C VAL A 51 -7.67 -6.32 -10.49
N ASP A 52 -6.87 -7.38 -10.60
CA ASP A 52 -5.65 -7.40 -11.42
C ASP A 52 -5.96 -7.17 -12.91
N GLU A 53 -6.96 -7.86 -13.46
CA GLU A 53 -7.40 -7.63 -14.84
C GLU A 53 -7.83 -6.18 -15.07
N TYR A 54 -8.52 -5.58 -14.11
CA TYR A 54 -8.92 -4.17 -14.20
C TYR A 54 -7.69 -3.24 -14.21
N ILE A 55 -6.75 -3.42 -13.27
CA ILE A 55 -5.54 -2.59 -13.19
C ILE A 55 -4.70 -2.71 -14.45
N ARG A 56 -4.45 -3.93 -14.96
CA ARG A 56 -3.65 -4.16 -16.17
C ARG A 56 -4.26 -3.54 -17.44
N ARG A 57 -5.57 -3.27 -17.45
CA ARG A 57 -6.22 -2.54 -18.56
C ARG A 57 -6.02 -1.02 -18.47
N GLN A 58 -5.73 -0.48 -17.28
CA GLN A 58 -5.59 0.95 -17.05
C GLN A 58 -4.13 1.44 -17.15
N PHE A 59 -3.16 0.55 -16.91
CA PHE A 59 -1.75 0.92 -16.81
C PHE A 59 -0.89 0.17 -17.82
N SER A 60 0.07 0.89 -18.42
CA SER A 60 1.21 0.26 -19.09
C SER A 60 2.09 -0.44 -18.05
N LEU A 61 2.67 -1.58 -18.43
CA LEU A 61 3.53 -2.39 -17.56
C LEU A 61 4.99 -2.21 -17.96
N GLU A 62 5.89 -2.32 -16.99
CA GLU A 62 7.32 -2.41 -17.24
C GLU A 62 7.66 -3.78 -17.85
N ASP A 63 8.40 -3.78 -18.96
CA ASP A 63 8.65 -4.97 -19.77
C ASP A 63 10.11 -5.45 -19.72
N ASP A 64 11.03 -4.72 -19.06
CA ASP A 64 12.40 -5.17 -18.85
C ASP A 64 12.43 -6.44 -17.94
N PRO A 65 12.82 -7.61 -18.50
CA PRO A 65 12.79 -8.86 -17.76
C PRO A 65 13.84 -8.93 -16.65
N ASP A 66 14.99 -8.30 -16.81
CA ASP A 66 16.06 -8.33 -15.80
C ASP A 66 15.70 -7.42 -14.62
N PHE A 67 15.13 -6.25 -14.91
CA PHE A 67 14.61 -5.35 -13.89
C PHE A 67 13.45 -5.98 -13.10
N ASN A 68 12.46 -6.52 -13.81
CA ASN A 68 11.32 -7.21 -13.19
C ASN A 68 11.79 -8.40 -12.33
N LYS A 69 12.78 -9.16 -12.80
CA LYS A 69 13.36 -10.28 -12.04
C LYS A 69 14.07 -9.81 -10.78
N ALA A 70 14.85 -8.73 -10.84
CA ALA A 70 15.54 -8.18 -9.67
C ALA A 70 14.56 -7.78 -8.56
N VAL A 71 13.51 -7.05 -8.91
CA VAL A 71 12.47 -6.64 -7.95
C VAL A 71 11.69 -7.85 -7.43
N ASN A 72 11.31 -8.77 -8.32
CA ASN A 72 10.61 -9.99 -7.91
C ASN A 72 11.45 -10.84 -6.93
N ASN A 73 12.78 -10.88 -7.06
CA ASN A 73 13.62 -11.59 -6.08
C ASN A 73 13.47 -11.02 -4.67
N ILE A 74 13.32 -9.70 -4.52
CA ILE A 74 13.06 -9.06 -3.22
C ILE A 74 11.68 -9.49 -2.71
N VAL A 75 10.66 -9.43 -3.58
CA VAL A 75 9.30 -9.86 -3.24
C VAL A 75 9.27 -11.30 -2.74
N GLN A 76 9.88 -12.23 -3.46
CA GLN A 76 9.87 -13.64 -3.07
C GLN A 76 10.60 -13.89 -1.74
N LYS A 77 11.68 -13.16 -1.44
CA LYS A 77 12.36 -13.24 -0.13
C LYS A 77 11.43 -12.80 1.01
N VAL A 78 10.72 -11.69 0.82
CA VAL A 78 9.80 -11.14 1.84
C VAL A 78 8.56 -12.03 2.00
N VAL A 79 7.98 -12.51 0.90
CA VAL A 79 6.81 -13.42 0.92
C VAL A 79 7.14 -14.73 1.62
N ALA A 80 8.32 -15.30 1.41
CA ALA A 80 8.72 -16.58 2.00
C ALA A 80 8.66 -16.58 3.55
N VAL A 81 8.89 -15.43 4.18
CA VAL A 81 8.88 -15.26 5.64
C VAL A 81 7.57 -14.66 6.17
N SER A 82 6.60 -14.41 5.29
CA SER A 82 5.29 -13.85 5.63
C SER A 82 4.36 -14.89 6.26
N ASP A 83 3.36 -14.42 7.01
CA ASP A 83 2.35 -15.29 7.62
C ASP A 83 1.46 -15.99 6.57
N ARG A 84 1.32 -15.43 5.37
CA ARG A 84 0.53 -15.99 4.24
C ARG A 84 1.41 -16.44 3.08
N ASN A 85 2.55 -17.08 3.36
CA ASN A 85 3.51 -17.52 2.34
C ASN A 85 2.99 -18.60 1.36
N THR A 86 1.79 -19.14 1.58
CA THR A 86 1.10 -20.06 0.67
C THR A 86 0.19 -19.35 -0.33
N LEU A 87 -0.08 -18.06 -0.15
CA LEU A 87 -0.86 -17.24 -1.08
C LEU A 87 -0.03 -16.99 -2.36
N PRO A 88 -0.64 -17.00 -3.56
CA PRO A 88 0.09 -16.85 -4.81
C PRO A 88 0.47 -15.38 -5.06
N PHE A 89 1.42 -14.86 -4.28
CA PHE A 89 1.87 -13.48 -4.42
C PHE A 89 2.47 -13.21 -5.81
N THR A 90 2.02 -12.13 -6.43
CA THR A 90 2.56 -11.62 -7.69
C THR A 90 3.06 -10.19 -7.50
N CYS A 91 4.03 -9.77 -8.31
CA CYS A 91 4.49 -8.39 -8.35
C CYS A 91 4.41 -7.87 -9.77
N THR A 92 3.73 -6.73 -9.94
CA THR A 92 3.59 -6.06 -11.23
C THR A 92 4.12 -4.65 -11.12
N ILE A 93 5.06 -4.30 -12.01
CA ILE A 93 5.61 -2.96 -12.05
C ILE A 93 4.82 -2.15 -13.08
N LEU A 94 4.19 -1.07 -12.61
CA LEU A 94 3.42 -0.15 -13.41
C LEU A 94 4.33 0.94 -13.96
N GLN A 95 4.26 1.20 -15.27
CA GLN A 95 5.04 2.23 -15.95
C GLN A 95 4.46 3.64 -15.67
N SER A 96 4.55 4.06 -14.41
CA SER A 96 4.09 5.35 -13.91
C SER A 96 5.22 6.06 -13.16
N PHE A 97 5.36 7.37 -13.38
CA PHE A 97 6.30 8.22 -12.64
C PHE A 97 5.79 8.67 -11.27
N SER A 98 4.58 8.27 -10.87
CA SER A 98 4.13 8.47 -9.48
C SER A 98 5.01 7.66 -8.52
N ILE A 99 5.12 8.11 -7.27
CA ILE A 99 5.77 7.36 -6.19
C ILE A 99 4.64 6.65 -5.45
N ASN A 100 4.34 5.40 -5.82
CA ASN A 100 3.27 4.64 -5.18
C ASN A 100 3.52 3.13 -5.19
N ALA A 101 2.99 2.47 -4.18
CA ALA A 101 2.86 1.02 -4.08
C ALA A 101 1.48 0.71 -3.48
N PHE A 102 0.92 -0.44 -3.84
CA PHE A 102 -0.31 -0.92 -3.23
C PHE A 102 -0.47 -2.43 -3.47
N SER A 103 -1.31 -3.06 -2.65
CA SER A 103 -1.68 -4.46 -2.77
C SER A 103 -3.16 -4.60 -3.07
N ALA A 104 -3.51 -5.55 -3.93
CA ALA A 104 -4.88 -6.01 -4.12
C ALA A 104 -5.07 -7.37 -3.42
N PRO A 105 -6.34 -7.76 -3.12
CA PRO A 105 -6.65 -9.07 -2.57
C PRO A 105 -6.01 -10.21 -3.36
N GLY A 106 -5.79 -11.36 -2.71
CA GLY A 106 -5.26 -12.54 -3.38
C GLY A 106 -3.74 -12.54 -3.62
N GLY A 107 -3.03 -11.51 -3.14
CA GLY A 107 -1.57 -11.46 -3.16
C GLY A 107 -0.97 -10.65 -4.32
N HIS A 108 -1.76 -9.85 -5.03
CA HIS A 108 -1.22 -9.00 -6.10
C HIS A 108 -0.58 -7.74 -5.51
N ILE A 109 0.70 -7.53 -5.79
CA ILE A 109 1.46 -6.34 -5.37
C ILE A 109 1.76 -5.50 -6.61
N TYR A 110 1.55 -4.20 -6.50
CA TYR A 110 1.83 -3.23 -7.54
C TYR A 110 2.85 -2.21 -7.05
N LEU A 111 3.90 -2.02 -7.84
CA LEU A 111 4.92 -1.00 -7.60
C LEU A 111 4.96 -0.08 -8.82
N THR A 112 5.13 1.22 -8.61
CA THR A 112 5.35 2.12 -9.75
C THR A 112 6.83 2.26 -10.07
N TYR A 113 7.15 2.43 -11.35
CA TYR A 113 8.52 2.72 -11.79
C TYR A 113 9.11 3.96 -11.10
N GLY A 114 8.30 5.01 -10.89
CA GLY A 114 8.69 6.20 -10.15
C GLY A 114 9.06 5.95 -8.69
N LEU A 115 8.39 5.01 -8.02
CA LEU A 115 8.76 4.59 -6.66
C LEU A 115 10.13 3.88 -6.65
N LEU A 116 10.36 2.99 -7.61
CA LEU A 116 11.62 2.23 -7.70
C LEU A 116 12.80 3.13 -8.04
N ILE A 117 12.62 4.16 -8.87
CA ILE A 117 13.64 5.20 -9.09
C ILE A 117 13.84 6.06 -7.83
N PHE A 118 12.76 6.34 -7.10
CA PHE A 118 12.86 7.16 -5.90
C PHE A 118 13.56 6.42 -4.77
N ALA A 119 13.40 5.10 -4.64
CA ALA A 119 14.09 4.28 -3.64
C ALA A 119 15.62 4.34 -3.83
N ARG A 120 16.37 4.34 -2.72
CA ARG A 120 17.84 4.46 -2.72
C ARG A 120 18.56 3.15 -2.49
N THR A 121 17.91 2.18 -1.86
CA THR A 121 18.50 0.88 -1.51
C THR A 121 17.49 -0.24 -1.68
N GLU A 122 17.99 -1.47 -1.80
CA GLU A 122 17.13 -2.67 -1.77
C GLU A 122 16.40 -2.79 -0.43
N ASP A 123 16.97 -2.31 0.68
CA ASP A 123 16.31 -2.32 1.99
C ASP A 123 15.06 -1.43 2.02
N GLU A 124 15.11 -0.25 1.39
CA GLU A 124 13.93 0.61 1.26
C GLU A 124 12.83 -0.07 0.43
N VAL A 125 13.20 -0.70 -0.70
CA VAL A 125 12.27 -1.45 -1.54
C VAL A 125 11.68 -2.64 -0.78
N ALA A 126 12.50 -3.38 -0.04
CA ALA A 126 12.07 -4.50 0.79
C ALA A 126 11.14 -4.04 1.93
N GLY A 127 11.39 -2.88 2.53
CA GLY A 127 10.50 -2.27 3.52
C GLY A 127 9.11 -1.96 2.95
N ILE A 128 9.05 -1.37 1.76
CA ILE A 128 7.78 -1.07 1.05
C ILE A 128 7.05 -2.37 0.69
N ILE A 129 7.76 -3.35 0.13
CA ILE A 129 7.17 -4.66 -0.19
C ILE A 129 6.69 -5.35 1.09
N GLY A 130 7.46 -5.29 2.17
CA GLY A 130 7.06 -5.83 3.47
C GLY A 130 5.75 -5.21 3.95
N HIS A 131 5.60 -3.90 3.82
CA HIS A 131 4.38 -3.17 4.13
C HIS A 131 3.18 -3.66 3.28
N GLU A 132 3.35 -3.80 1.96
CA GLU A 132 2.28 -4.32 1.09
C GLU A 132 1.92 -5.79 1.36
N VAL A 133 2.92 -6.64 1.60
CA VAL A 133 2.72 -8.04 2.01
C VAL A 133 2.01 -8.10 3.36
N ALA A 134 2.26 -7.15 4.25
CA ALA A 134 1.55 -7.05 5.53
C ALA A 134 0.07 -6.69 5.36
N HIS A 135 -0.28 -5.76 4.47
CA HIS A 135 -1.70 -5.49 4.15
C HIS A 135 -2.42 -6.75 3.67
N ALA A 136 -1.82 -7.52 2.78
CA ALA A 136 -2.36 -8.79 2.31
C ALA A 136 -2.41 -9.87 3.41
N SER A 137 -1.37 -9.93 4.26
CA SER A 137 -1.30 -10.88 5.38
C SER A 137 -2.38 -10.63 6.44
N LEU A 138 -2.62 -9.36 6.75
CA LEU A 138 -3.59 -8.91 7.76
C LEU A 138 -5.01 -8.74 7.19
N ARG A 139 -5.17 -9.02 5.89
CA ARG A 139 -6.43 -8.99 5.14
C ARG A 139 -7.14 -7.64 5.24
N HIS A 140 -6.38 -6.54 5.29
CA HIS A 140 -6.93 -5.19 5.46
C HIS A 140 -7.95 -4.83 4.37
N ALA A 141 -7.67 -5.19 3.12
CA ALA A 141 -8.59 -5.01 1.99
C ALA A 141 -9.90 -5.80 2.20
N SER A 142 -9.81 -7.08 2.57
CA SER A 142 -10.97 -7.94 2.78
C SER A 142 -11.85 -7.47 3.94
N LYS A 143 -11.25 -7.09 5.08
CA LYS A 143 -11.97 -6.55 6.25
C LYS A 143 -12.82 -5.34 5.86
N LEU A 144 -12.25 -4.41 5.11
CA LEU A 144 -12.95 -3.22 4.70
C LEU A 144 -14.00 -3.50 3.60
N TYR A 145 -13.72 -4.42 2.67
CA TYR A 145 -14.70 -4.81 1.66
C TYR A 145 -16.03 -5.24 2.29
N TYR A 146 -16.00 -6.04 3.35
CA TYR A 146 -17.20 -6.42 4.09
C TYR A 146 -17.88 -5.24 4.76
N GLU A 147 -17.13 -4.32 5.35
CA GLU A 147 -17.68 -3.11 5.96
C GLU A 147 -18.41 -2.24 4.92
N ILE A 148 -17.78 -2.03 3.75
CA ILE A 148 -18.39 -1.28 2.65
C ILE A 148 -19.65 -2.01 2.14
N MET A 149 -19.62 -3.34 2.02
CA MET A 149 -20.79 -4.13 1.62
C MET A 149 -21.91 -4.09 2.67
N GLU A 150 -21.59 -4.12 3.95
CA GLU A 150 -22.57 -4.01 5.03
C GLU A 150 -23.27 -2.64 4.97
N ILE A 151 -22.51 -1.57 4.72
CA ILE A 151 -23.05 -0.21 4.53
C ILE A 151 -23.86 -0.10 3.22
N ASN A 152 -23.39 -0.71 2.12
CA ASN A 152 -23.98 -0.63 0.79
C ASN A 152 -25.08 -1.66 0.51
N SER A 153 -25.37 -2.58 1.43
CA SER A 153 -26.59 -3.41 1.40
C SER A 153 -27.89 -2.57 1.37
N ARG A 154 -27.78 -1.24 1.46
CA ARG A 154 -28.85 -0.25 1.29
C ARG A 154 -28.93 0.43 -0.08
N HIS A 155 -27.94 0.30 -0.98
CA HIS A 155 -27.97 0.96 -2.30
C HIS A 155 -27.28 0.11 -3.39
N GLU A 156 -28.01 -0.19 -4.46
CA GLU A 156 -27.47 -0.77 -5.71
C GLU A 156 -26.54 0.25 -6.41
N GLU A 157 -25.24 0.27 -6.07
CA GLU A 157 -24.24 0.98 -6.88
C GLU A 157 -22.98 0.14 -7.15
N GLU A 158 -22.41 0.40 -8.33
CA GLU A 158 -21.61 -0.48 -9.18
C GLU A 158 -20.32 -1.04 -8.55
N LEU A 159 -20.05 -2.32 -8.83
CA LEU A 159 -18.82 -3.06 -8.51
C LEU A 159 -17.52 -2.23 -8.73
N GLN A 160 -17.49 -1.35 -9.73
CA GLN A 160 -16.34 -0.46 -9.99
C GLN A 160 -16.08 0.55 -8.87
N SER A 161 -17.12 1.08 -8.23
CA SER A 161 -16.99 2.01 -7.11
C SER A 161 -16.42 1.31 -5.88
N SER A 162 -16.85 0.07 -5.61
CA SER A 162 -16.26 -0.78 -4.56
C SER A 162 -14.81 -1.17 -4.85
N MET A 163 -14.46 -1.43 -6.12
CA MET A 163 -13.09 -1.73 -6.52
C MET A 163 -12.15 -0.53 -6.39
N ASN A 164 -12.60 0.66 -6.78
CA ASN A 164 -11.83 1.90 -6.60
C ASN A 164 -11.69 2.25 -5.12
N ALA A 165 -12.75 2.07 -4.32
CA ALA A 165 -12.68 2.24 -2.87
C ALA A 165 -11.63 1.31 -2.27
N LEU A 166 -11.62 0.03 -2.64
CA LEU A 166 -10.64 -0.95 -2.14
C LEU A 166 -9.18 -0.58 -2.46
N LEU A 167 -8.91 -0.08 -3.67
CA LEU A 167 -7.57 0.40 -4.04
C LEU A 167 -7.13 1.65 -3.26
N LEU A 168 -8.06 2.38 -2.64
CA LEU A 168 -7.82 3.67 -1.99
C LEU A 168 -7.79 3.60 -0.47
N THR A 169 -8.11 2.46 0.13
CA THR A 169 -8.59 2.42 1.52
C THR A 169 -7.77 1.56 2.49
N THR A 170 -6.59 1.10 2.08
CA THR A 170 -5.58 0.59 3.01
C THR A 170 -5.00 1.66 3.94
N HIS A 171 -5.35 2.93 3.75
CA HIS A 171 -4.83 4.11 4.45
C HIS A 171 -5.52 4.48 5.79
N LEU A 172 -6.31 3.59 6.38
CA LEU A 172 -6.74 3.79 7.76
C LEU A 172 -5.52 3.79 8.67
N GLU A 173 -5.41 4.80 9.55
CA GLU A 173 -4.21 5.01 10.35
C GLU A 173 -3.82 3.77 11.18
N GLU A 174 -4.81 3.01 11.67
CA GLU A 174 -4.55 1.77 12.40
C GLU A 174 -3.98 0.65 11.50
N PHE A 175 -4.59 0.44 10.32
CA PHE A 175 -4.13 -0.56 9.35
C PHE A 175 -2.73 -0.24 8.83
N GLU A 176 -2.44 1.04 8.62
CA GLU A 176 -1.12 1.51 8.21
C GLU A 176 -0.08 1.25 9.31
N LYS A 177 -0.41 1.50 10.59
CA LYS A 177 0.49 1.22 11.72
C LYS A 177 0.75 -0.28 11.91
N ASP A 178 -0.27 -1.12 11.71
CA ASP A 178 -0.14 -2.57 11.77
C ASP A 178 0.72 -3.08 10.61
N ALA A 179 0.47 -2.58 9.40
CA ALA A 179 1.25 -2.91 8.21
C ALA A 179 2.70 -2.43 8.32
N ASP A 180 2.95 -1.27 8.92
CA ASP A 180 4.28 -0.75 9.21
C ASP A 180 5.10 -1.70 10.10
N VAL A 181 4.54 -2.08 11.25
CA VAL A 181 5.22 -2.96 12.20
C VAL A 181 5.45 -4.34 11.60
N LYS A 182 4.41 -4.92 10.99
CA LYS A 182 4.50 -6.26 10.41
C LYS A 182 5.41 -6.27 9.17
N GLY A 183 5.38 -5.22 8.37
CA GLY A 183 6.23 -5.06 7.19
C GLY A 183 7.70 -4.94 7.53
N VAL A 184 8.06 -4.15 8.55
CA VAL A 184 9.43 -4.09 9.08
C VAL A 184 9.87 -5.48 9.57
N LEU A 185 9.01 -6.21 10.28
CA LEU A 185 9.31 -7.56 10.73
C LEU A 185 9.57 -8.53 9.56
N TYR A 186 8.77 -8.46 8.49
CA TYR A 186 8.98 -9.29 7.30
C TYR A 186 10.29 -8.95 6.58
N ALA A 187 10.56 -7.66 6.37
CA ALA A 187 11.83 -7.22 5.78
C ALA A 187 13.03 -7.70 6.60
N GLN A 188 12.98 -7.56 7.93
CA GLN A 188 14.03 -8.01 8.83
C GLN A 188 14.22 -9.54 8.76
N LYS A 189 13.13 -10.33 8.82
CA LYS A 189 13.20 -11.80 8.71
C LYS A 189 13.76 -12.25 7.36
N ALA A 190 13.51 -11.48 6.30
CA ALA A 190 14.05 -11.72 4.96
C ALA A 190 15.52 -11.29 4.81
N GLY A 191 16.14 -10.74 5.86
CA GLY A 191 17.55 -10.37 5.91
C GLY A 191 17.84 -8.93 5.47
N PHE A 192 16.82 -8.08 5.34
CA PHE A 192 16.98 -6.67 5.00
C PHE A 192 17.08 -5.79 6.26
N ASN A 193 17.61 -4.58 6.09
CA ASN A 193 17.68 -3.61 7.18
C ASN A 193 16.27 -3.15 7.60
N PRO A 194 15.89 -3.28 8.89
CA PRO A 194 14.56 -2.88 9.37
C PRO A 194 14.25 -1.38 9.23
N ASP A 195 15.28 -0.53 9.10
CA ASP A 195 15.10 0.92 8.93
C ASP A 195 14.65 1.32 7.51
N GLY A 196 14.66 0.38 6.54
CA GLY A 196 14.37 0.67 5.14
C GLY A 196 13.05 1.40 4.91
N LEU A 197 11.96 0.93 5.55
CA LEU A 197 10.65 1.56 5.43
C LEU A 197 10.64 2.98 6.02
N LEU A 198 11.22 3.17 7.21
CA LEU A 198 11.29 4.47 7.87
C LEU A 198 12.06 5.48 7.00
N ASN A 199 13.24 5.10 6.52
CA ASN A 199 14.10 5.94 5.69
C ASN A 199 13.40 6.40 4.41
N PHE A 200 12.67 5.48 3.76
CA PHE A 200 11.88 5.82 2.57
C PHE A 200 10.77 6.82 2.90
N LEU A 201 9.97 6.56 3.94
CA LEU A 201 8.83 7.40 4.30
C LEU A 201 9.24 8.81 4.74
N GLU A 202 10.32 8.95 5.52
CA GLU A 202 10.86 10.25 5.92
C GLU A 202 11.27 11.07 4.70
N ARG A 203 11.98 10.43 3.77
CA ARG A 203 12.44 11.08 2.56
C ARG A 203 11.32 11.41 1.59
N HIS A 204 10.31 10.56 1.50
CA HIS A 204 9.12 10.82 0.71
C HIS A 204 8.31 12.00 1.27
N LEU A 205 8.14 12.07 2.59
CA LEU A 205 7.52 13.21 3.26
C LEU A 205 8.29 14.51 2.98
N ASP A 206 9.61 14.48 3.11
CA ASP A 206 10.47 15.64 2.81
C ASP A 206 10.35 16.10 1.35
N PHE A 207 10.33 15.15 0.40
CA PHE A 207 10.09 15.42 -1.01
C PHE A 207 8.73 16.10 -1.25
N MET A 208 7.66 15.63 -0.60
CA MET A 208 6.33 16.22 -0.70
C MET A 208 6.29 17.64 -0.13
N ILE A 209 6.96 17.89 1.00
CA ILE A 209 7.10 19.22 1.62
C ILE A 209 7.78 20.19 0.65
N HIS A 210 8.96 19.81 0.13
CA HIS A 210 9.79 20.67 -0.71
C HIS A 210 9.18 21.00 -2.08
N ARG A 211 8.32 20.13 -2.63
CA ARG A 211 7.63 20.37 -3.91
C ARG A 211 6.42 21.32 -3.81
N GLY A 212 6.11 21.85 -2.62
CA GLY A 212 4.94 22.71 -2.41
C GLY A 212 3.61 21.97 -2.53
N LEU A 213 3.64 20.63 -2.65
CA LEU A 213 2.47 19.75 -2.54
C LEU A 213 1.84 19.84 -1.14
N PHE A 214 2.59 20.36 -0.18
CA PHE A 214 2.20 20.67 1.19
C PHE A 214 1.05 21.68 1.32
N SER A 215 0.91 22.60 0.36
CA SER A 215 -0.16 23.62 0.38
C SER A 215 -1.54 23.04 0.03
N MET A 216 -1.58 21.93 -0.71
CA MET A 216 -2.82 21.28 -1.17
C MET A 216 -3.21 20.06 -0.34
N ALA A 217 -2.28 19.45 0.40
CA ALA A 217 -2.56 18.38 1.35
C ALA A 217 -3.08 18.98 2.66
N SER A 218 -4.39 18.87 2.87
CA SER A 218 -5.06 19.27 4.10
C SER A 218 -4.39 18.66 5.35
N SER A 219 -4.55 19.35 6.48
CA SER A 219 -4.03 19.00 7.80
C SER A 219 -4.23 17.54 8.26
N GLY A 220 -5.13 16.77 7.63
CA GLY A 220 -5.40 15.38 7.96
C GLY A 220 -4.38 14.37 7.42
N PHE A 221 -3.95 14.47 6.17
CA PHE A 221 -3.03 13.49 5.54
C PHE A 221 -1.62 13.57 6.16
N THR A 222 -1.13 14.80 6.35
CA THR A 222 0.15 15.06 7.01
C THR A 222 0.15 14.54 8.45
N GLY A 223 -0.99 14.64 9.15
CA GLY A 223 -1.16 14.07 10.49
C GLY A 223 -0.93 12.55 10.51
N THR A 224 -1.56 11.82 9.59
CA THR A 224 -1.42 10.36 9.49
C THR A 224 0.02 9.92 9.18
N VAL A 225 0.69 10.57 8.21
CA VAL A 225 2.08 10.23 7.86
C VAL A 225 3.03 10.51 9.02
N VAL A 226 2.88 11.64 9.72
CA VAL A 226 3.70 11.95 10.91
C VAL A 226 3.43 10.96 12.05
N ALA A 227 2.16 10.54 12.24
CA ALA A 227 1.81 9.53 13.24
C ALA A 227 2.46 8.18 12.94
N ARG A 228 2.47 7.73 11.68
CA ARG A 228 3.18 6.53 11.23
C ARG A 228 4.68 6.61 11.48
N LEU A 229 5.32 7.72 11.10
CA LEU A 229 6.76 7.93 11.32
C LEU A 229 7.12 7.84 12.81
N ASN A 230 6.34 8.48 13.68
CA ASN A 230 6.57 8.41 15.13
C ASN A 230 6.35 6.99 15.67
N HIS A 231 5.36 6.27 15.14
CA HIS A 231 5.11 4.88 15.50
C HIS A 231 6.27 3.97 15.12
N LEU A 232 6.76 4.06 13.88
CA LEU A 232 7.91 3.31 13.37
C LEU A 232 9.18 3.58 14.18
N ARG A 233 9.51 4.85 14.45
CA ARG A 233 10.69 5.21 15.28
C ARG A 233 10.62 4.57 16.66
N LYS A 234 9.45 4.59 17.30
CA LYS A 234 9.25 3.96 18.61
C LYS A 234 9.43 2.45 18.53
N TYR A 235 8.88 1.81 17.50
CA TYR A 235 9.00 0.37 17.29
C TYR A 235 10.45 -0.05 17.05
N LEU A 236 11.16 0.62 16.14
CA LEU A 236 12.56 0.34 15.82
C LEU A 236 13.49 0.55 17.01
N SER A 237 13.31 1.62 17.80
CA SER A 237 14.08 1.84 19.02
C SER A 237 13.90 0.70 20.06
N ASN A 238 12.71 0.10 20.12
CA ASN A 238 12.47 -1.05 20.99
C ASN A 238 13.08 -2.34 20.42
N LEU A 239 13.07 -2.53 19.10
CA LEU A 239 13.75 -3.66 18.45
C LEU A 239 15.26 -3.64 18.72
N GLU A 240 15.92 -2.49 18.58
CA GLU A 240 17.34 -2.34 18.89
C GLU A 240 17.68 -2.69 20.33
N LYS A 241 16.84 -2.29 21.29
CA LYS A 241 17.02 -2.62 22.71
C LYS A 241 16.88 -4.11 23.02
N ASN A 242 16.07 -4.83 22.25
CA ASN A 242 15.85 -6.26 22.45
C ASN A 242 16.94 -7.12 21.78
N ASN A 243 17.69 -6.55 20.83
CA ASN A 243 18.76 -7.24 20.10
C ASN A 243 20.16 -6.99 20.71
N ASN A 244 20.27 -6.07 21.67
CA ASN A 244 21.48 -5.75 22.44
C ASN A 244 21.41 -6.35 23.86
#